data_AF-A0A031IKG7-F1
#
_entry.id   AF-A0A031IKG7-F1
#
_cell.length_a   1.000
_cell.length_b   1.000
_cell.length_c   1.000
_cell.angle_alpha   90.00
_cell.angle_beta   90.00
_cell.angle_gamma   90.00
#
_symmetry.space_group_name_H-M   'P 1'
#
loop_
_entity.id
_entity.type
_entity.pdbx_description
1 polymer ?
#
loop_
_entity_poly.entity_id
_entity_poly.type
_entity_poly.pdbx_seq_one_letter_code
_entity_poly.pdbx_strand_id
1 'polypeptide(L)'
;MNTIYSDQQLKEYIQFALDGNITHEKLADWCYRYMINVYHNDYYHLATDGRGTYPLSEQATEVVNDIDAQWDLYLYNTYSLDALQTLDLATVCLPKEWLEEWLRSF
;
A
#
# COMPACT_ATOMS: atom_id res chain seq x y z
N MET A 1 10.40 15.80 2.72
CA MET A 1 11.40 14.76 3.08
C MET A 1 11.42 13.77 1.92
N ASN A 2 12.59 13.46 1.36
CA ASN A 2 12.71 12.38 0.38
C ASN A 2 12.45 11.07 1.12
N THR A 3 11.23 10.56 1.06
CA THR A 3 10.91 9.22 1.55
C THR A 3 11.68 8.25 0.65
N ILE A 4 12.71 7.61 1.19
CA ILE A 4 13.34 6.48 0.51
C ILE A 4 12.32 5.34 0.62
N TYR A 5 11.96 4.74 -0.50
CA TYR A 5 11.12 3.55 -0.58
C TYR A 5 12.01 2.32 -0.76
N SER A 6 11.69 1.22 -0.10
CA SER A 6 12.41 -0.05 -0.22
C SER A 6 11.52 -1.22 0.19
N ASP A 7 11.81 -2.41 -0.33
CA ASP A 7 11.09 -3.64 0.01
C ASP A 7 11.09 -3.89 1.52
N GLN A 8 12.20 -3.61 2.20
CA GLN A 8 12.30 -3.76 3.66
C GLN A 8 11.31 -2.86 4.40
N GLN A 9 11.12 -1.61 3.95
CA GLN A 9 10.15 -0.71 4.57
C GLN A 9 8.71 -1.19 4.34
N LEU A 10 8.40 -1.72 3.16
CA LEU A 10 7.08 -2.31 2.91
C LEU A 10 6.83 -3.51 3.84
N LYS A 11 7.81 -4.41 4.01
CA LYS A 11 7.73 -5.54 4.96
C LYS A 11 7.50 -5.06 6.39
N GLU A 12 8.25 -4.05 6.82
CA GLU A 12 8.09 -3.47 8.16
C GLU A 12 6.70 -2.86 8.36
N TYR A 13 6.17 -2.14 7.37
CA TYR A 13 4.84 -1.54 7.46
C TYR A 13 3.74 -2.61 7.50
N ILE A 14 3.83 -3.66 6.68
CA ILE A 14 2.89 -4.79 6.72
C ILE A 14 2.96 -5.49 8.09
N GLN A 15 4.17 -5.74 8.61
CA GLN A 15 4.36 -6.34 9.92
C GLN A 15 3.83 -5.46 11.05
N PHE A 16 4.07 -4.15 11.00
CA PHE A 16 3.54 -3.21 11.98
C PHE A 16 2.01 -3.14 11.95
N ALA A 17 1.39 -3.27 10.77
CA ALA A 17 -0.07 -3.35 10.67
C ALA A 17 -0.58 -4.67 11.28
N LEU A 18 0.06 -5.81 10.98
CA LEU A 18 -0.26 -7.11 11.59
C LEU A 18 -0.18 -7.11 13.12
N ASP A 19 0.84 -6.44 13.66
CA ASP A 19 1.07 -6.34 15.10
C ASP A 19 0.19 -5.27 15.78
N GLY A 20 -0.58 -4.50 15.01
CA GLY A 20 -1.40 -3.39 15.49
C GLY A 20 -0.60 -2.16 15.92
N ASN A 21 0.66 -2.06 15.52
CA ASN A 21 1.54 -0.90 15.80
C ASN A 21 1.24 0.30 14.89
N ILE A 22 0.66 0.06 13.71
CA ILE A 22 0.08 1.09 12.84
C ILE A 22 -1.33 0.68 12.40
N THR A 23 -2.14 1.66 12.00
CA THR A 23 -3.45 1.41 11.39
C THR A 23 -3.29 0.84 9.98
N HIS A 24 -4.28 0.09 9.51
CA HIS A 24 -4.27 -0.43 8.13
C HIS A 24 -4.43 0.73 7.13
N GLU A 25 -5.15 1.80 7.51
CA GLU A 25 -5.20 3.05 6.75
C GLU A 25 -3.81 3.66 6.53
N LYS A 26 -2.94 3.65 7.55
CA LYS A 26 -1.58 4.18 7.43
C LYS A 26 -0.69 3.32 6.52
N LEU A 27 -0.92 2.01 6.50
CA LEU A 27 -0.30 1.12 5.51
C LEU A 27 -0.77 1.47 4.09
N ALA A 28 -2.08 1.60 3.89
CA ALA A 28 -2.66 1.97 2.59
C ALA A 28 -2.20 3.35 2.11
N ASP A 29 -2.15 4.37 2.97
CA ASP A 29 -1.63 5.71 2.63
C ASP A 29 -0.14 5.68 2.24
N TRP A 30 0.67 4.81 2.87
CA TRP A 30 2.06 4.64 2.46
C TRP A 30 2.17 4.07 1.04
N CYS A 31 1.36 3.05 0.74
CA CYS A 31 1.25 2.43 -0.58
C CYS A 31 0.78 3.43 -1.65
N TYR A 32 -0.29 4.19 -1.37
CA TYR A 32 -0.79 5.26 -2.23
C TYR A 32 0.30 6.31 -2.52
N ARG A 33 1.02 6.76 -1.49
CA ARG A 33 2.10 7.76 -1.66
C ARG A 33 3.25 7.23 -2.51
N TYR A 34 3.61 5.95 -2.37
CA TYR A 34 4.57 5.31 -3.26
C TYR A 34 4.11 5.39 -4.71
N MET A 35 2.86 5.00 -4.98
CA MET A 35 2.29 5.01 -6.34
C MET A 35 2.32 6.41 -6.95
N ILE A 36 1.85 7.42 -6.20
CA ILE A 36 1.92 8.83 -6.63
C ILE A 36 3.37 9.26 -6.89
N ASN A 37 4.31 8.87 -6.05
CA ASN A 37 5.72 9.20 -6.25
C ASN A 37 6.29 8.57 -7.52
N VAL A 38 5.95 7.30 -7.79
CA VAL A 38 6.36 6.56 -8.98
C VAL A 38 5.83 7.22 -10.26
N TYR A 39 4.56 7.64 -10.26
CA TYR A 39 3.96 8.32 -11.41
C TYR A 39 4.47 9.75 -11.58
N HIS A 40 4.68 10.50 -10.49
CA HIS A 40 5.08 11.91 -10.57
C HIS A 40 6.58 12.13 -10.83
N ASN A 41 7.46 11.21 -10.45
CA ASN A 41 8.92 11.37 -10.64
C ASN A 41 9.46 10.61 -11.85
N ASP A 42 8.61 10.35 -12.85
CA ASP A 42 8.95 9.61 -14.07
C ASP A 42 9.51 8.20 -13.85
N TYR A 43 9.50 7.64 -12.62
CA TYR A 43 9.96 6.27 -12.37
C TYR A 43 9.18 5.28 -13.23
N TYR A 44 7.87 5.50 -13.40
CA TYR A 44 7.05 4.71 -14.30
C TYR A 44 7.55 4.75 -15.76
N HIS A 45 7.77 5.94 -16.30
CA HIS A 45 8.23 6.10 -17.68
C HIS A 45 9.64 5.54 -17.88
N LEU A 46 10.56 5.81 -16.95
CA LEU A 46 11.94 5.33 -16.99
C LEU A 46 12.05 3.81 -16.78
N ALA A 47 11.22 3.22 -15.91
CA ALA A 47 11.22 1.77 -15.73
C ALA A 47 10.65 1.06 -16.96
N THR A 48 9.58 1.60 -17.57
CA THR A 48 8.93 1.00 -18.74
C THR A 48 9.73 1.16 -20.04
N ASP A 49 10.58 2.19 -20.15
CA ASP A 49 11.47 2.39 -21.29
C ASP A 49 12.87 1.75 -21.11
N GLY A 50 13.11 1.09 -19.97
CA GLY A 50 14.36 0.41 -19.63
C GLY A 50 15.51 1.32 -19.21
N ARG A 51 15.27 2.61 -18.98
CA ARG A 51 16.29 3.61 -18.58
C ARG A 51 16.35 3.85 -17.07
N GLY A 52 15.51 3.17 -16.29
CA GLY A 52 15.48 3.25 -14.83
C GLY A 52 14.86 2.00 -14.20
N THR A 53 14.71 2.06 -12.89
CA THR A 53 14.06 1.01 -12.10
C THR A 53 13.07 1.64 -11.13
N TYR A 54 12.05 0.89 -10.74
CA TYR A 54 11.25 1.25 -9.59
C TYR A 54 12.10 1.24 -8.31
N PRO A 55 11.74 2.02 -7.28
CA PRO A 55 12.40 1.94 -5.98
C PRO A 55 12.20 0.59 -5.29
N LEU A 56 11.07 -0.07 -5.54
CA LEU A 56 10.76 -1.41 -5.06
C LEU A 56 11.06 -2.47 -6.13
N SER A 57 11.25 -3.71 -5.71
CA SER A 57 11.23 -4.85 -6.64
C SER A 57 9.89 -4.97 -7.37
N GLU A 58 9.85 -5.77 -8.44
CA GLU A 58 8.62 -6.04 -9.19
C GLU A 58 7.55 -6.65 -8.28
N GLN A 59 7.90 -7.68 -7.50
CA GLN A 59 6.99 -8.34 -6.56
C GLN A 59 6.50 -7.39 -5.46
N ALA A 60 7.40 -6.59 -4.89
CA ALA A 60 7.01 -5.59 -3.90
C ALA A 60 6.11 -4.49 -4.51
N THR A 61 6.33 -4.12 -5.77
CA THR A 61 5.47 -3.17 -6.49
C THR A 61 4.08 -3.75 -6.73
N GLU A 62 3.97 -5.04 -7.08
CA GLU A 62 2.67 -5.72 -7.19
C GLU A 62 1.91 -5.73 -5.86
N VAL A 63 2.60 -6.00 -4.74
CA VAL A 63 1.99 -5.94 -3.41
C VAL A 63 1.53 -4.54 -3.05
N VAL A 64 2.30 -3.49 -3.37
CA VAL A 64 1.85 -2.11 -3.14
C VAL A 64 0.59 -1.79 -3.94
N ASN A 65 0.54 -2.18 -5.22
CA ASN A 65 -0.64 -1.99 -6.06
C ASN A 65 -1.86 -2.72 -5.49
N ASP A 66 -1.69 -3.96 -5.03
CA ASP A 66 -2.77 -4.74 -4.47
C ASP A 66 -3.27 -4.13 -3.15
N ILE A 67 -2.39 -3.72 -2.24
CA ILE A 67 -2.79 -3.04 -0.98
C ILE A 67 -3.61 -1.77 -1.27
N ASP A 68 -3.14 -0.92 -2.19
CA ASP A 68 -3.82 0.32 -2.59
C ASP A 68 -5.22 0.03 -3.15
N ALA A 69 -5.33 -0.90 -4.10
CA ALA A 69 -6.60 -1.28 -4.71
C ALA A 69 -7.56 -1.98 -3.72
N GLN A 70 -7.05 -2.90 -2.91
CA GLN A 70 -7.87 -3.67 -1.96
C GLN A 70 -8.39 -2.80 -0.82
N TRP A 71 -7.66 -1.75 -0.42
CA TRP A 71 -8.17 -0.79 0.55
C TRP A 71 -9.47 -0.14 0.10
N ASP A 72 -9.48 0.43 -1.11
CA ASP A 72 -10.66 1.08 -1.67
C ASP A 72 -11.80 0.08 -1.93
N LEU A 73 -11.48 -1.09 -2.49
CA LEU A 73 -12.45 -2.15 -2.74
C LEU A 73 -13.07 -2.66 -1.44
N TYR A 74 -12.28 -2.84 -0.39
CA TYR A 74 -12.78 -3.28 0.91
C TYR A 74 -13.75 -2.25 1.51
N LEU A 75 -13.37 -0.97 1.50
CA LEU A 75 -14.21 0.11 2.01
C LEU A 75 -15.55 0.17 1.25
N TYR A 76 -15.49 0.15 -0.08
CA TYR A 76 -16.67 0.21 -0.94
C TYR A 76 -17.61 -0.99 -0.75
N ASN A 77 -17.07 -2.19 -0.58
CA ASN A 77 -17.86 -3.41 -0.45
C ASN A 77 -18.39 -3.64 0.98
N THR A 78 -17.77 -3.02 1.99
CA THR A 78 -18.10 -3.26 3.40
C THR A 78 -19.03 -2.19 3.97
N TYR A 79 -18.86 -0.94 3.57
CA TYR A 79 -19.57 0.19 4.15
C TYR A 79 -20.50 0.85 3.12
N SER A 80 -21.67 1.30 3.55
CA SER A 80 -22.52 2.15 2.72
C SER A 80 -21.90 3.53 2.54
N LEU A 81 -22.34 4.26 1.51
CA LEU A 81 -21.89 5.64 1.26
C LEU A 81 -22.09 6.55 2.49
N ASP A 82 -23.25 6.45 3.15
CA ASP A 82 -23.56 7.26 4.34
C ASP A 82 -22.63 6.91 5.51
N ALA A 83 -22.29 5.63 5.67
CA ALA A 83 -21.33 5.20 6.70
C ALA A 83 -19.93 5.75 6.39
N LEU A 84 -19.47 5.66 5.14
CA LEU A 84 -18.15 6.15 4.72
C LEU A 84 -17.93 7.64 5.00
N GLN A 85 -18.97 8.48 4.92
CA GLN A 85 -18.85 9.92 5.18
C GLN A 85 -18.49 10.26 6.64
N THR A 86 -18.73 9.34 7.57
CA THR A 86 -18.51 9.56 9.01
C THR A 86 -17.56 8.54 9.63
N LEU A 87 -17.09 7.58 8.84
CA LEU A 87 -16.22 6.50 9.28
C LEU A 87 -14.84 7.03 9.67
N ASP A 88 -14.38 6.67 10.87
CA ASP A 88 -12.97 6.82 11.23
C ASP A 88 -12.16 5.71 10.57
N LEU A 89 -11.49 6.03 9.46
CA LEU A 89 -10.70 5.08 8.69
C LEU A 89 -9.57 4.45 9.49
N ALA A 90 -9.07 5.10 10.54
CA ALA A 90 -8.05 4.54 11.43
C ALA A 90 -8.53 3.29 12.18
N THR A 91 -9.86 3.09 12.30
CA THR A 91 -10.47 1.94 12.97
C THR A 91 -10.75 0.76 12.05
N VAL A 92 -10.56 0.91 10.74
CA VAL A 92 -10.82 -0.13 9.76
C VAL A 92 -9.64 -1.11 9.71
N CYS A 93 -9.94 -2.40 9.82
CA CYS A 93 -8.97 -3.48 9.68
C CYS A 93 -9.31 -4.32 8.44
N LEU A 94 -8.39 -4.37 7.49
CA LEU A 94 -8.40 -5.35 6.41
C LEU A 94 -8.28 -6.79 6.97
N PRO A 95 -8.73 -7.81 6.21
CA PRO A 95 -8.55 -9.22 6.58
C PRO A 95 -7.08 -9.53 6.88
N LYS A 96 -6.83 -10.17 8.03
CA LYS A 96 -5.47 -10.45 8.49
C LYS A 96 -4.70 -11.34 7.51
N GLU A 97 -5.42 -12.29 6.91
CA GLU A 97 -4.89 -13.25 5.94
C GLU A 97 -4.27 -12.54 4.73
N TRP A 98 -4.86 -11.43 4.28
CA TRP A 98 -4.31 -10.64 3.16
C TRP A 98 -2.94 -10.07 3.50
N LEU A 99 -2.76 -9.52 4.71
CA LEU A 99 -1.47 -8.99 5.15
C LEU A 99 -0.42 -10.09 5.30
N GLU A 100 -0.82 -11.26 5.83
CA GLU A 100 0.07 -12.42 5.92
C GLU A 100 0.48 -12.96 4.55
N GLU A 101 -0.42 -12.95 3.57
CA GLU A 101 -0.15 -13.32 2.18
C GLU A 101 0.78 -12.32 1.49
N TRP A 102 0.49 -11.02 1.59
CA TRP A 102 1.36 -9.97 1.06
C TRP A 102 2.78 -10.06 1.61
N LEU A 103 2.95 -10.30 2.92
CA LEU A 103 4.28 -10.42 3.53
C LEU A 103 5.07 -11.65 3.03
N ARG A 104 4.38 -12.70 2.56
CA ARG A 104 5.01 -13.91 2.00
C ARG A 104 5.31 -13.81 0.50
N SER A 105 4.75 -12.82 -0.18
CA SER A 105 4.81 -12.69 -1.64
C SER A 105 6.11 -12.06 -2.16
N PHE A 106 6.97 -11.52 -1.27
CA PHE A 106 8.23 -10.88 -1.64
C PHE A 106 9.23 -10.87 -0.48
#